data_AF-A0A660CBT5-F1
#
_entry.id   AF-A0A660CBT5-F1
#
_cell.length_a   1.000
_cell.length_b   1.000
_cell.length_c   1.000
_cell.angle_alpha   90.00
_cell.angle_beta   90.00
_cell.angle_gamma   90.00
#
_symmetry.space_group_name_H-M   'P 1'
#
loop_
_entity.id
_entity.type
_entity.pdbx_description
1 polymer ?
#
loop_
_entity_poly.entity_id
_entity_poly.type
_entity_poly.pdbx_seq_one_letter_code
_entity_poly.pdbx_strand_id
1 'polypeptide(L)'
;MRNGSIVASAAAIATGLLLSACGDGAAVPGGERAAPGDDITAPGTTLEIGERAVVPFEHKRDKRGVPGTVVEKGTIAITVTGVEKGAPADLPQSGGSTIDERITPYYISFTAENLDGSTLDNARVELHGRLDGGRSTSLAMGFAQGVDKCESKSAPRFFDEPGLSFTSCTIEPSLHGEDVAEVHFTDAPDYEDSPVVWTR
;
A
#
# COMPACT_ATOMS: atom_id res chain seq x y z
N MET A 1 -26.19 15.78 68.53
CA MET A 1 -27.18 16.84 68.18
C MET A 1 -27.21 16.90 66.65
N ARG A 2 -28.27 16.36 66.02
CA ARG A 2 -29.30 17.10 65.23
C ARG A 2 -28.67 17.92 64.09
N ASN A 3 -28.98 17.81 62.81
CA ASN A 3 -30.11 17.30 61.99
C ASN A 3 -29.49 17.01 60.58
N GLY A 4 -29.96 16.11 59.71
CA GLY A 4 -31.33 15.82 59.30
C GLY A 4 -31.71 16.64 58.06
N SER A 5 -31.70 16.03 56.86
CA SER A 5 -32.77 16.15 55.85
C SER A 5 -32.47 15.31 54.60
N ILE A 6 -33.44 14.46 54.28
CA ILE A 6 -33.61 13.60 53.10
C ILE A 6 -34.73 14.24 52.27
N VAL A 7 -34.59 14.33 50.94
CA VAL A 7 -35.69 14.40 49.94
C VAL A 7 -35.13 13.76 48.65
N ALA A 8 -35.43 12.51 48.31
CA ALA A 8 -36.60 11.96 47.61
C ALA A 8 -36.65 12.25 46.08
N SER A 9 -36.33 11.19 45.32
CA SER A 9 -36.89 10.65 44.06
C SER A 9 -37.43 11.57 42.95
N ALA A 10 -36.93 11.32 41.73
CA ALA A 10 -37.80 11.03 40.58
C ALA A 10 -37.06 10.10 39.58
N ALA A 11 -37.67 8.95 39.33
CA ALA A 11 -37.30 7.99 38.30
C ALA A 11 -37.94 8.38 36.95
N ALA A 12 -37.22 8.14 35.85
CA ALA A 12 -37.82 7.98 34.53
C ALA A 12 -37.20 6.75 33.86
N ILE A 13 -37.98 5.68 33.83
CA ILE A 13 -37.74 4.44 33.09
C ILE A 13 -38.26 4.67 31.68
N ALA A 14 -37.42 4.47 30.66
CA ALA A 14 -37.88 4.21 29.29
C ALA A 14 -37.30 2.87 28.85
N THR A 15 -38.15 1.86 28.91
CA THR A 15 -37.92 0.49 28.48
C THR A 15 -38.09 0.38 26.97
N GLY A 16 -37.14 -0.28 26.29
CA GLY A 16 -37.44 -1.26 25.26
C GLY A 16 -37.18 -0.85 23.80
N LEU A 17 -36.23 -1.54 23.16
CA LEU A 17 -36.56 -2.47 22.07
C LEU A 17 -35.36 -3.40 21.81
N LEU A 18 -35.51 -4.65 22.25
CA LEU A 18 -34.70 -5.79 21.80
C LEU A 18 -35.19 -6.17 20.40
N LEU A 19 -34.30 -6.10 19.41
CA LEU A 19 -34.40 -6.86 18.16
C LEU A 19 -33.25 -7.86 18.18
N SER A 20 -33.58 -9.09 18.56
CA SER A 20 -32.73 -10.26 18.33
C SER A 20 -32.98 -10.73 16.90
N ALA A 21 -31.96 -10.63 16.05
CA ALA A 21 -31.89 -11.34 14.79
C ALA A 21 -30.56 -12.10 14.77
N CYS A 22 -30.64 -13.42 14.99
CA CYS A 22 -29.56 -14.33 14.68
C CYS A 22 -29.35 -14.33 13.17
N GLY A 23 -28.21 -13.83 12.72
CA GLY A 23 -27.69 -13.98 11.37
C GLY A 23 -26.25 -14.44 11.47
N ASP A 24 -26.03 -15.73 11.22
CA ASP A 24 -24.71 -16.34 11.10
C ASP A 24 -24.03 -15.75 9.86
N GLY A 25 -23.07 -14.87 10.08
CA GLY A 25 -22.31 -14.19 9.05
C GLY A 25 -21.12 -13.52 9.73
N ALA A 26 -19.96 -14.15 9.62
CA ALA A 26 -18.71 -13.63 10.16
C ALA A 26 -18.49 -12.19 9.67
N ALA A 27 -18.72 -11.23 10.56
CA ALA A 27 -18.30 -9.86 10.36
C ALA A 27 -16.77 -9.86 10.41
N VAL A 28 -16.16 -9.73 9.24
CA VAL A 28 -14.74 -9.38 9.10
C VAL A 28 -14.49 -8.14 9.95
N PRO A 29 -13.43 -8.06 10.77
CA PRO A 29 -13.10 -6.83 11.46
C PRO A 29 -12.93 -5.76 10.38
N GLY A 30 -13.83 -4.78 10.37
CA GLY A 30 -13.68 -3.60 9.54
C GLY A 30 -12.42 -2.90 10.00
N GLY A 31 -11.37 -2.94 9.18
CA GLY A 31 -10.18 -2.13 9.40
C GLY A 31 -10.62 -0.70 9.66
N GLU A 32 -10.24 -0.19 10.82
CA GLU A 32 -10.43 1.20 11.22
C GLU A 32 -9.88 2.06 10.08
N ARG A 33 -10.76 2.78 9.37
CA ARG A 33 -10.32 3.80 8.43
C ARG A 33 -9.72 4.91 9.26
N ALA A 34 -8.40 4.97 9.26
CA ALA A 34 -7.68 6.00 9.96
C ALA A 34 -8.02 7.37 9.36
N ALA A 35 -8.29 8.34 10.25
CA ALA A 35 -8.67 9.69 9.87
C ALA A 35 -7.47 10.46 9.28
N PRO A 36 -7.69 11.54 8.51
CA PRO A 36 -6.61 12.40 8.04
C PRO A 36 -5.86 12.97 9.25
N GLY A 37 -4.63 12.54 9.45
CA GLY A 37 -3.85 12.80 10.65
C GLY A 37 -2.97 11.64 11.14
N ASP A 38 -2.94 10.51 10.42
CA ASP A 38 -1.91 9.49 10.64
C ASP A 38 -0.52 10.15 10.59
N ASP A 39 0.26 9.95 11.67
CA ASP A 39 1.65 10.41 11.71
C ASP A 39 2.40 9.80 10.52
N ILE A 40 3.08 10.65 9.75
CA ILE A 40 3.93 10.22 8.64
C ILE A 40 4.91 9.15 9.16
N THR A 41 4.92 7.99 8.51
CA THR A 41 5.83 6.90 8.83
C THR A 41 7.26 7.38 8.64
N ALA A 42 8.06 7.35 9.71
CA ALA A 42 9.42 7.87 9.67
C ALA A 42 10.27 7.13 8.62
N PRO A 43 11.18 7.84 7.91
CA PRO A 43 12.20 7.18 7.09
C PRO A 43 12.98 6.12 7.88
N GLY A 44 13.31 5.00 7.23
CA GLY A 44 14.02 3.88 7.84
C GLY A 44 13.15 2.95 8.70
N THR A 45 11.83 3.18 8.74
CA THR A 45 10.91 2.29 9.47
C THR A 45 10.82 0.93 8.80
N THR A 46 10.95 -0.13 9.60
CA THR A 46 10.65 -1.50 9.20
C THR A 46 9.25 -1.89 9.69
N LEU A 47 8.48 -2.48 8.79
CA LEU A 47 7.10 -2.91 8.96
C LEU A 47 6.96 -4.38 8.57
N GLU A 48 5.97 -5.07 9.11
CA GLU A 48 5.56 -6.38 8.64
C GLU A 48 4.69 -6.25 7.38
N ILE A 49 4.75 -7.23 6.47
CA ILE A 49 3.80 -7.30 5.33
C ILE A 49 2.36 -7.29 5.88
N GLY A 50 1.53 -6.43 5.31
CA GLY A 50 0.17 -6.17 5.76
C GLY A 50 0.05 -4.90 6.62
N GLU A 51 1.16 -4.38 7.16
CA GLU A 51 1.15 -3.10 7.86
C GLU A 51 1.12 -1.92 6.89
N ARG A 52 0.50 -0.84 7.36
CA ARG A 52 0.27 0.40 6.62
C ARG A 52 1.39 1.39 6.92
N ALA A 53 2.00 1.94 5.87
CA ALA A 53 2.85 3.12 5.95
C ALA A 53 2.12 4.34 5.41
N VAL A 54 2.32 5.50 6.02
CA VAL A 54 1.85 6.80 5.52
C VAL A 54 3.06 7.61 5.10
N VAL A 55 3.13 7.98 3.83
CA VAL A 55 4.32 8.59 3.24
C VAL A 55 3.97 9.81 2.38
N PRO A 56 4.84 10.83 2.33
CA PRO A 56 4.77 11.82 1.28
C PRO A 56 5.04 11.16 -0.07
N PHE A 57 4.39 11.68 -1.12
CA PHE A 57 4.49 11.11 -2.46
C PHE A 57 4.57 12.20 -3.52
N GLU A 58 5.45 12.01 -4.49
CA GLU A 58 5.62 12.89 -5.64
C GLU A 58 5.36 12.15 -6.95
N HIS A 59 4.32 12.55 -7.68
CA HIS A 59 4.07 12.08 -9.03
C HIS A 59 4.64 13.08 -10.05
N LYS A 60 5.64 12.63 -10.81
CA LYS A 60 6.27 13.41 -11.88
C LYS A 60 5.70 12.98 -13.22
N ARG A 61 5.18 13.92 -14.00
CA ARG A 61 4.62 13.65 -15.33
C ARG A 61 4.82 14.80 -16.29
N ASP A 62 4.98 14.46 -17.57
CA ASP A 62 4.93 15.44 -18.64
C ASP A 62 3.46 15.70 -19.01
N LYS A 63 3.03 16.95 -18.90
CA LYS A 63 1.66 17.36 -19.23
C LYS A 63 1.66 18.00 -20.61
N ARG A 64 0.86 17.44 -21.53
CA ARG A 64 0.74 17.96 -22.90
C ARG A 64 0.39 19.45 -22.87
N GLY A 65 1.20 20.27 -23.55
CA GLY A 65 1.00 21.71 -23.63
C GLY A 65 1.57 22.52 -22.46
N VAL A 66 2.22 21.87 -21.49
CA VAL A 66 2.96 22.52 -20.40
C VAL A 66 4.45 22.24 -20.62
N PRO A 67 5.29 23.28 -20.78
CA PRO A 67 6.74 23.10 -20.80
C PRO A 67 7.26 22.61 -19.44
N GLY A 68 8.06 21.55 -19.45
CA GLY A 68 8.69 20.97 -18.25
C GLY A 68 7.87 19.87 -17.58
N THR A 69 8.49 19.23 -16.59
CA THR A 69 7.88 18.17 -15.79
C THR A 69 7.00 18.80 -14.71
N VAL A 70 5.74 18.37 -14.65
CA VAL A 70 4.83 18.72 -13.56
C VAL A 70 5.08 17.75 -12.42
N VAL A 71 5.21 18.29 -11.21
CA VAL A 71 5.33 17.51 -9.97
C VAL A 71 4.07 17.72 -9.15
N GLU A 72 3.25 16.68 -9.07
CA GLU A 72 2.07 16.61 -8.22
C GLU A 72 2.49 15.99 -6.89
N LYS A 73 2.14 16.61 -5.76
CA LYS A 73 2.54 16.16 -4.42
C LYS A 73 1.31 15.83 -3.60
N GLY A 74 1.44 14.83 -2.74
CA GLY A 74 0.38 14.40 -1.85
C GLY A 74 0.88 13.48 -0.74
N THR A 75 -0.07 13.00 0.06
CA THR A 75 0.15 12.04 1.13
C THR A 75 -0.66 10.80 0.83
N ILE A 76 0.01 9.65 0.79
CA ILE A 76 -0.63 8.36 0.52
C ILE A 76 -0.36 7.38 1.65
N ALA A 77 -1.29 6.47 1.89
CA ALA A 77 -1.02 5.25 2.62
C ALA A 77 -0.65 4.14 1.63
N ILE A 78 0.37 3.34 1.97
CA ILE A 78 0.79 2.15 1.23
C ILE A 78 0.70 0.95 2.16
N THR A 79 0.11 -0.13 1.68
CA THR A 79 0.12 -1.44 2.36
C THR A 79 0.60 -2.49 1.38
N VAL A 80 1.75 -3.10 1.65
CA VAL A 80 2.19 -4.30 0.93
C VAL A 80 1.32 -5.47 1.39
N THR A 81 0.54 -6.04 0.48
CA THR A 81 -0.43 -7.10 0.80
C THR A 81 0.12 -8.49 0.55
N GLY A 82 1.19 -8.62 -0.24
CA GLY A 82 1.82 -9.91 -0.46
C GLY A 82 3.08 -9.82 -1.31
N VAL A 83 3.96 -10.80 -1.12
CA VAL A 83 5.13 -11.06 -1.96
C VAL A 83 5.07 -12.53 -2.34
N GLU A 84 4.87 -12.85 -3.60
CA GLU A 84 4.71 -14.23 -4.07
C GLU A 84 5.81 -14.63 -5.03
N LYS A 85 6.41 -15.81 -4.83
CA LYS A 85 7.41 -16.36 -5.74
C LYS A 85 6.72 -17.00 -6.93
N GLY A 86 6.99 -16.52 -8.13
CA GLY A 86 6.52 -17.07 -9.39
C GLY A 86 7.46 -18.15 -9.96
N ALA A 87 7.12 -18.63 -11.14
CA ALA A 87 7.95 -19.54 -11.92
C ALA A 87 8.67 -18.78 -13.03
N PRO A 88 9.90 -19.16 -13.42
CA PRO A 88 10.57 -18.57 -14.58
C PRO A 88 9.72 -18.61 -15.87
N ALA A 89 8.91 -19.66 -16.02
CA ALA A 89 7.99 -19.83 -17.14
C ALA A 89 6.82 -18.81 -17.18
N ASP A 90 6.56 -18.09 -16.09
CA ASP A 90 5.54 -17.05 -16.06
C ASP A 90 5.98 -15.77 -16.77
N LEU A 91 7.30 -15.59 -16.97
CA LEU A 91 7.83 -14.37 -17.57
C LEU A 91 7.60 -14.35 -19.09
N PRO A 92 7.18 -13.21 -19.66
CA PRO A 92 6.91 -13.11 -21.09
C PRO A 92 8.20 -13.29 -21.88
N GLN A 93 8.12 -13.97 -23.03
CA GLN A 93 9.26 -14.08 -23.93
C GLN A 93 9.58 -12.69 -24.51
N SER A 94 10.78 -12.16 -24.24
CA SER A 94 11.19 -10.86 -24.79
C SER A 94 11.84 -11.05 -26.17
N GLY A 95 11.27 -10.45 -27.22
CA GLY A 95 11.93 -10.35 -28.53
C GLY A 95 12.30 -11.68 -29.19
N GLY A 96 11.59 -12.78 -28.89
CA GLY A 96 11.88 -14.11 -29.42
C GLY A 96 13.05 -14.83 -28.73
N SER A 97 13.59 -14.28 -27.64
CA SER A 97 14.57 -14.95 -26.78
C SER A 97 13.92 -15.41 -25.48
N THR A 98 14.24 -16.64 -25.07
CA THR A 98 13.91 -17.15 -23.74
C THR A 98 14.61 -16.33 -22.68
N ILE A 99 13.82 -15.83 -21.73
CA ILE A 99 14.35 -15.26 -20.49
C ILE A 99 15.14 -16.35 -19.76
N ASP A 100 16.28 -15.96 -19.17
CA ASP A 100 17.15 -16.88 -18.45
C ASP A 100 16.36 -17.63 -17.37
N GLU A 101 16.39 -18.96 -17.41
CA GLU A 101 15.65 -19.83 -16.49
C GLU A 101 16.06 -19.67 -15.03
N ARG A 102 17.21 -19.03 -14.76
CA ARG A 102 17.69 -18.69 -13.42
C ARG A 102 17.02 -17.45 -12.84
N ILE A 103 16.24 -16.71 -13.64
CA ILE A 103 15.48 -15.56 -13.19
C ILE A 103 14.16 -16.05 -12.62
N THR A 104 13.93 -15.77 -11.34
CA THR A 104 12.65 -16.03 -10.67
C THR A 104 11.89 -14.73 -10.47
N PRO A 105 10.67 -14.59 -11.00
CA PRO A 105 9.84 -13.41 -10.71
C PRO A 105 9.26 -13.48 -9.30
N TYR A 106 9.20 -12.34 -8.62
CA TYR A 106 8.43 -12.12 -7.41
C TYR A 106 7.32 -11.11 -7.70
N TYR A 107 6.09 -11.45 -7.33
CA TYR A 107 4.92 -10.59 -7.48
C TYR A 107 4.67 -9.88 -6.16
N ILE A 108 4.87 -8.56 -6.14
CA ILE A 108 4.67 -7.70 -4.99
C ILE A 108 3.33 -7.01 -5.17
N SER A 109 2.33 -7.45 -4.40
CA SER A 109 0.99 -6.85 -4.41
C SER A 109 0.90 -5.79 -3.32
N PHE A 110 0.23 -4.68 -3.63
CA PHE A 110 0.04 -3.60 -2.67
C PHE A 110 -1.24 -2.81 -2.94
N THR A 111 -1.72 -2.11 -1.91
CA THR A 111 -2.77 -1.11 -2.00
C THR A 111 -2.20 0.26 -1.68
N ALA A 112 -2.61 1.28 -2.44
CA ALA A 112 -2.32 2.67 -2.17
C ALA A 112 -3.63 3.47 -2.00
N GLU A 113 -3.66 4.38 -1.02
CA GLU A 113 -4.81 5.22 -0.67
C GLU A 113 -4.41 6.70 -0.63
N ASN A 114 -5.20 7.58 -1.24
CA ASN A 114 -5.03 9.03 -1.15
C ASN A 114 -5.57 9.53 0.20
N LEU A 115 -4.76 10.19 1.03
CA LEU A 115 -5.18 10.61 2.36
C LEU A 115 -5.59 12.08 2.46
N ASP A 116 -5.07 12.92 1.56
CA ASP A 116 -5.20 14.37 1.66
C ASP A 116 -6.03 15.01 0.53
N GLY A 117 -6.50 14.21 -0.43
CA GLY A 117 -7.29 14.69 -1.57
C GLY A 117 -6.44 15.46 -2.59
N SER A 118 -5.13 15.30 -2.56
CA SER A 118 -4.24 15.79 -3.62
C SER A 118 -4.60 15.18 -4.97
N THR A 119 -4.44 15.96 -6.05
CA THR A 119 -4.69 15.47 -7.41
C THR A 119 -3.55 14.57 -7.87
N LEU A 120 -3.73 13.25 -7.72
CA LEU A 120 -2.75 12.21 -8.03
C LEU A 120 -3.22 11.30 -9.18
N ASP A 121 -3.95 11.88 -10.14
CA ASP A 121 -4.57 11.17 -11.25
C ASP A 121 -3.55 10.38 -12.08
N ASN A 122 -3.78 9.07 -12.26
CA ASN A 122 -2.88 8.18 -13.01
C ASN A 122 -1.46 8.08 -12.41
N ALA A 123 -1.28 8.44 -11.14
CA ALA A 123 -0.02 8.23 -10.45
C ALA A 123 0.39 6.75 -10.44
N ARG A 124 1.69 6.49 -10.55
CA ARG A 124 2.25 5.16 -10.34
C ARG A 124 3.03 5.19 -9.02
N VAL A 125 2.74 4.24 -8.15
CA VAL A 125 3.56 3.97 -6.96
C VAL A 125 4.57 2.91 -7.35
N GLU A 126 5.85 3.18 -7.14
CA GLU A 126 6.92 2.21 -7.36
C GLU A 126 7.35 1.63 -6.00
N LEU A 127 7.46 0.31 -5.96
CA LEU A 127 7.98 -0.44 -4.83
C LEU A 127 9.06 -1.37 -5.37
N HIS A 128 10.13 -1.54 -4.61
CA HIS A 128 11.28 -2.34 -5.05
C HIS A 128 11.45 -3.54 -4.13
N GLY A 129 11.47 -4.74 -4.71
CA GLY A 129 11.88 -5.91 -3.95
C GLY A 129 13.39 -5.93 -3.78
N ARG A 130 13.86 -6.32 -2.60
CA ARG A 130 15.27 -6.49 -2.29
C ARG A 130 15.54 -7.82 -1.62
N LEU A 131 16.77 -8.28 -1.78
CA LEU A 131 17.29 -9.44 -1.06
C LEU A 131 17.58 -9.04 0.39
N ASP A 132 17.87 -10.05 1.22
CA ASP A 132 18.24 -9.85 2.63
C ASP A 132 19.35 -8.80 2.81
N GLY A 133 19.13 -7.89 3.77
CA GLY A 133 20.05 -6.80 4.09
C GLY A 133 20.03 -5.66 3.08
N GLY A 134 18.90 -5.44 2.40
CA GLY A 134 18.72 -4.36 1.42
C GLY A 134 19.52 -4.50 0.13
N ARG A 135 20.06 -5.69 -0.15
CA ARG A 135 20.83 -5.95 -1.38
C ARG A 135 19.91 -5.90 -2.59
N SER A 136 20.34 -5.21 -3.65
CA SER A 136 19.64 -5.24 -4.93
C SER A 136 19.56 -6.68 -5.47
N THR A 137 18.44 -7.01 -6.09
CA THR A 137 18.19 -8.25 -6.83
C THR A 137 19.09 -8.42 -8.07
N SER A 138 19.97 -7.45 -8.33
CA SER A 138 20.98 -7.41 -9.40
C SER A 138 20.43 -7.27 -10.83
N LEU A 139 19.13 -7.05 -10.98
CA LEU A 139 18.48 -6.98 -12.29
C LEU A 139 17.40 -5.89 -12.32
N ALA A 140 17.60 -4.84 -13.09
CA ALA A 140 16.52 -3.93 -13.48
C ALA A 140 15.83 -4.51 -14.71
N MET A 141 14.69 -5.16 -14.54
CA MET A 141 13.93 -5.73 -15.66
C MET A 141 12.56 -5.06 -15.75
N GLY A 142 12.32 -4.34 -16.85
CA GLY A 142 11.06 -3.66 -17.11
C GLY A 142 9.98 -4.62 -17.57
N PHE A 143 9.41 -5.43 -16.66
CA PHE A 143 8.22 -6.21 -16.94
C PHE A 143 6.97 -5.41 -16.59
N ALA A 144 6.61 -4.47 -17.46
CA ALA A 144 5.40 -3.69 -17.23
C ALA A 144 4.12 -4.46 -17.62
N GLN A 145 4.20 -5.44 -18.52
CA GLN A 145 3.04 -6.01 -19.20
C GLN A 145 3.26 -7.50 -19.55
N GLY A 146 2.19 -8.31 -19.54
CA GLY A 146 2.20 -9.67 -20.08
C GLY A 146 2.44 -10.80 -19.08
N VAL A 147 2.39 -10.52 -17.77
CA VAL A 147 2.30 -11.56 -16.74
C VAL A 147 0.92 -11.51 -16.10
N ASP A 148 0.08 -12.50 -16.40
CA ASP A 148 -1.32 -12.56 -15.94
C ASP A 148 -1.46 -12.53 -14.41
N LYS A 149 -0.41 -12.97 -13.69
CA LYS A 149 -0.36 -13.01 -12.22
C LYS A 149 -0.12 -11.64 -11.57
N CYS A 150 0.28 -10.62 -12.34
CA CYS A 150 0.64 -9.32 -11.79
C CYS A 150 0.04 -8.18 -12.62
N GLU A 151 -1.11 -7.68 -12.16
CA GLU A 151 -1.80 -6.57 -12.81
C GLU A 151 -1.19 -5.23 -12.36
N SER A 152 -0.19 -4.76 -13.09
CA SER A 152 0.43 -3.46 -12.83
C SER A 152 -0.50 -2.32 -13.26
N LYS A 153 -1.01 -1.58 -12.27
CA LYS A 153 -1.93 -0.45 -12.45
C LYS A 153 -1.33 0.86 -11.99
N SER A 154 -1.81 1.92 -12.60
CA SER A 154 -1.71 3.28 -12.06
C SER A 154 -2.99 3.63 -11.30
N ALA A 155 -2.93 4.69 -10.51
CA ALA A 155 -4.09 5.26 -9.87
C ALA A 155 -5.20 5.56 -10.91
N PRO A 156 -6.48 5.55 -10.51
CA PRO A 156 -7.58 5.93 -11.37
C PRO A 156 -7.38 7.34 -11.97
N ARG A 157 -8.11 7.63 -13.06
CA ARG A 157 -8.10 8.94 -13.71
C ARG A 157 -8.56 10.09 -12.79
N PHE A 158 -9.35 9.76 -11.76
CA PHE A 158 -9.85 10.68 -10.75
C PHE A 158 -9.40 10.14 -9.40
N PHE A 159 -8.20 10.51 -9.00
CA PHE A 159 -7.58 10.08 -7.75
C PHE A 159 -7.25 11.32 -6.91
N ASP A 160 -8.30 12.07 -6.61
CA ASP A 160 -8.30 13.45 -6.11
C ASP A 160 -9.24 13.67 -4.90
N GLU A 161 -9.68 12.59 -4.27
CA GLU A 161 -10.49 12.63 -3.04
C GLU A 161 -9.84 11.77 -1.94
N PRO A 162 -9.90 12.18 -0.67
CA PRO A 162 -9.45 11.38 0.46
C PRO A 162 -10.19 10.03 0.53
N GLY A 163 -9.46 8.96 0.83
CA GLY A 163 -9.99 7.61 0.96
C GLY A 163 -10.13 6.84 -0.35
N LEU A 164 -9.88 7.47 -1.51
CA LEU A 164 -9.78 6.74 -2.77
C LEU A 164 -8.57 5.81 -2.70
N SER A 165 -8.74 4.57 -3.16
CA SER A 165 -7.68 3.57 -3.15
C SER A 165 -7.64 2.77 -4.45
N PHE A 166 -6.48 2.18 -4.73
CA PHE A 166 -6.29 1.22 -5.79
C PHE A 166 -5.30 0.13 -5.37
N THR A 167 -5.46 -1.06 -5.94
CA THR A 167 -4.50 -2.15 -5.80
C THR A 167 -3.67 -2.23 -7.07
N SER A 168 -2.39 -2.51 -6.90
CA SER A 168 -1.44 -2.70 -8.00
C SER A 168 -0.45 -3.79 -7.65
N CYS A 169 0.35 -4.17 -8.65
CA CYS A 169 1.38 -5.17 -8.52
C CYS A 169 2.66 -4.72 -9.23
N THR A 170 3.79 -5.06 -8.63
CA THR A 170 5.13 -4.90 -9.19
C THR A 170 5.80 -6.26 -9.33
N ILE A 171 6.53 -6.46 -10.42
CA ILE A 171 7.32 -7.67 -10.64
C ILE A 171 8.77 -7.35 -10.31
N GLU A 172 9.31 -8.02 -9.30
CA GLU A 172 10.73 -7.95 -8.96
C GLU A 172 11.43 -9.24 -9.46
N PRO A 173 12.37 -9.14 -10.40
CA PRO A 173 13.17 -10.30 -10.80
C PRO A 173 14.24 -10.60 -9.74
N SER A 174 14.43 -11.87 -9.37
CA SER A 174 15.59 -12.30 -8.59
C SER A 174 16.45 -13.27 -9.38
N LEU A 175 17.76 -13.08 -9.34
CA LEU A 175 18.74 -13.96 -9.96
C LEU A 175 19.28 -14.98 -8.95
N HIS A 176 19.77 -16.12 -9.45
CA HIS A 176 20.48 -17.12 -8.65
C HIS A 176 19.68 -17.79 -7.53
N GLY A 177 18.34 -17.67 -7.57
CA GLY A 177 17.46 -18.32 -6.61
C GLY A 177 17.46 -17.69 -5.22
N GLU A 178 18.06 -16.51 -5.06
CA GLU A 178 17.93 -15.72 -3.82
C GLU A 178 16.47 -15.25 -3.68
N ASP A 179 15.92 -15.30 -2.47
CA ASP A 179 14.55 -14.85 -2.23
C ASP A 179 14.50 -13.32 -2.03
N VAL A 180 13.48 -12.69 -2.63
CA VAL A 180 13.10 -11.32 -2.23
C VAL A 180 12.58 -11.40 -0.80
N ALA A 181 13.31 -10.75 0.10
CA ALA A 181 13.06 -10.77 1.55
C ALA A 181 12.42 -9.46 2.03
N GLU A 182 12.64 -8.38 1.29
CA GLU A 182 12.27 -7.03 1.70
C GLU A 182 11.56 -6.31 0.53
N VAL A 183 10.62 -5.41 0.84
CA VAL A 183 10.01 -4.48 -0.12
C VAL A 183 10.26 -3.05 0.36
N HIS A 184 10.72 -2.19 -0.53
CA HIS A 184 11.20 -0.85 -0.20
C HIS A 184 10.36 0.20 -0.90
N PHE A 185 9.97 1.25 -0.17
CA PHE A 185 9.49 2.51 -0.73
C PHE A 185 10.58 3.57 -0.62
N THR A 186 10.95 4.16 -1.76
CA THR A 186 12.03 5.17 -1.88
C THR A 186 11.58 6.46 -2.56
N ASP A 187 10.32 6.54 -3.01
CA ASP A 187 9.83 7.61 -3.91
C ASP A 187 9.49 8.92 -3.18
N ALA A 188 10.34 9.31 -2.23
CA ALA A 188 10.31 10.61 -1.58
C ALA A 188 11.73 10.98 -1.11
N PRO A 189 12.12 12.27 -1.17
CA PRO A 189 13.51 12.68 -0.91
C PRO A 189 14.10 12.17 0.40
N ASP A 190 13.32 12.18 1.48
CA ASP A 190 13.80 11.74 2.81
C ASP A 190 13.90 10.20 2.94
N TYR A 191 13.38 9.44 1.97
CA TYR A 191 13.28 7.99 1.98
C TYR A 191 14.27 7.31 1.02
N GLU A 192 14.99 8.06 0.19
CA GLU A 192 15.95 7.50 -0.77
C GLU A 192 17.05 6.69 -0.06
N ASP A 193 17.64 7.27 0.98
CA ASP A 193 18.70 6.64 1.79
C ASP A 193 18.17 5.89 3.02
N SER A 194 16.90 6.10 3.37
CA SER A 194 16.25 5.53 4.55
C SER A 194 14.81 5.12 4.19
N PRO A 195 14.65 4.06 3.39
CA PRO A 195 13.34 3.66 2.89
C PRO A 195 12.43 3.18 4.02
N VAL A 196 11.12 3.22 3.77
CA VAL A 196 10.22 2.32 4.50
C VAL A 196 10.41 0.92 3.94
N VAL A 197 10.58 -0.05 4.83
CA VAL A 197 10.84 -1.45 4.47
C VAL A 197 9.71 -2.33 5.01
N TRP A 198 9.12 -3.15 4.16
CA TRP A 198 8.24 -4.24 4.58
C TRP A 198 8.98 -5.58 4.51
N THR A 199 8.91 -6.35 5.59
CA THR A 199 9.51 -7.69 5.70
C THR A 199 8.45 -8.74 6.07
N ARG A 200 8.74 -10.00 5.77
CA ARG A 200 7.93 -11.14 6.23
C ARG A 200 8.18 -11.48 7.70
#